data_AF-A0A1Y2FPZ3-F1
#
_entry.id   AF-A0A1Y2FPZ3-F1
#
_cell.length_a   1.000
_cell.length_b   1.000
_cell.length_c   1.000
_cell.angle_alpha   90.00
_cell.angle_beta   90.00
_cell.angle_gamma   90.00
#
_symmetry.space_group_name_H-M   'P 1'
#
loop_
_entity.id
_entity.type
_entity.pdbx_description
1 polymer ?
#
loop_
_entity_poly.entity_id
_entity_poly.type
_entity_poly.pdbx_seq_one_letter_code
_entity_poly.pdbx_strand_id
1 'polypeptide(L)'
;MDQADSRVGCIVVENGLIAATGSLEMVRREWGDIDTTGKLYNGKGGGIKIIFLRKGEMLLPGLIDAHAHVLQNGEAASAVDLVGSTSVAEVVERIASFIEKDPALLADRSRFVLGLGWDQTKFGGSGEFPTADDLERDPRLAGRPIYLKRIDVHALWVSPAIITKLGSDLPATVPGGLIVRLPSGEPSGIFVDNAMALVTAVIPPWTDEDRLRFLRTTARQMLDSGLTSVHDASLSLADIAFLRGLDQQGKLPIRIYGLVSCEPLNSYCGDEVERYDGDRFTLRAIKIFTDGALGSWGAAMHEPYSDNPSERGIMISPEEHLAPLVKKWIDKGFQVCSHAIGDRANTVVLDAYEKALPSGVTARELRLRIEHAQILTPDDIARTGRLGVISSVQPTHATSDMGYAEARIGPERIKGAYAWTSLAKAGSPLALGSDFPVEQVSPWLGIYAATARKWLNGDSPHGTDGWYPAEALSLLDTLRGFTTGAAFASFQEHRVGSLEVGKEADFIVVDKDLFAMEDFEIPETKVRATVVGGRLFSGKLQ
;
A
#
# COMPACT_ATOMS: atom_id res chain seq x y z
N MET A 1 -6.76 -20.41 3.14
CA MET A 1 -8.22 -20.32 3.06
C MET A 1 -8.64 -20.79 1.68
N ASP A 2 -9.21 -21.98 1.56
CA ASP A 2 -9.96 -22.37 0.37
C ASP A 2 -11.44 -21.98 0.56
N GLN A 3 -12.31 -22.31 -0.39
CA GLN A 3 -13.75 -22.04 -0.28
C GLN A 3 -14.44 -22.80 0.88
N ALA A 4 -13.80 -23.83 1.43
CA ALA A 4 -14.35 -24.70 2.47
C ALA A 4 -13.81 -24.39 3.87
N ASP A 5 -12.94 -23.37 4.01
CA ASP A 5 -12.25 -23.04 5.25
C ASP A 5 -11.50 -24.23 5.88
N SER A 6 -10.92 -25.06 5.01
CA SER A 6 -10.25 -26.31 5.38
C SER A 6 -9.10 -26.05 6.35
N ARG A 7 -9.03 -26.87 7.41
CA ARG A 7 -7.89 -27.00 8.31
C ARG A 7 -7.27 -28.38 8.12
N VAL A 8 -6.00 -28.41 7.72
CA VAL A 8 -5.26 -29.65 7.46
C VAL A 8 -4.07 -29.78 8.40
N GLY A 9 -3.65 -31.02 8.69
CA GLY A 9 -2.49 -31.27 9.54
C GLY A 9 -1.15 -31.16 8.79
N CYS A 10 -1.17 -31.30 7.46
CA CYS A 10 0.02 -31.30 6.61
C CYS A 10 -0.26 -30.68 5.24
N ILE A 11 0.79 -30.08 4.68
CA ILE A 11 0.92 -29.75 3.27
C ILE A 11 2.20 -30.41 2.73
N VAL A 12 2.22 -30.76 1.45
CA VAL A 12 3.41 -31.25 0.74
C VAL A 12 3.80 -30.24 -0.32
N VAL A 13 5.09 -29.91 -0.38
CA VAL A 13 5.64 -28.99 -1.37
C VAL A 13 6.57 -29.77 -2.31
N GLU A 14 6.29 -29.73 -3.60
CA GLU A 14 7.12 -30.35 -4.65
C GLU A 14 7.32 -29.32 -5.78
N ASN A 15 8.57 -29.08 -6.17
CA ASN A 15 8.93 -28.16 -7.27
C ASN A 15 8.29 -26.77 -7.16
N GLY A 16 8.15 -26.26 -5.93
CA GLY A 16 7.58 -24.93 -5.67
C GLY A 16 6.06 -24.86 -5.65
N LEU A 17 5.36 -26.00 -5.80
CA LEU A 17 3.90 -26.10 -5.77
C LEU A 17 3.41 -26.89 -4.56
N ILE A 18 2.19 -26.62 -4.13
CA ILE A 18 1.45 -27.47 -3.20
C ILE A 18 1.05 -28.74 -3.94
N ALA A 19 1.62 -29.87 -3.55
CA ALA A 19 1.41 -31.15 -4.22
C ALA A 19 0.33 -32.01 -3.53
N ALA A 20 0.18 -31.87 -2.22
CA ALA A 20 -0.86 -32.55 -1.45
C ALA A 20 -1.18 -31.77 -0.16
N THR A 21 -2.37 -32.03 0.40
CA THR A 21 -2.78 -31.56 1.72
C THR A 21 -3.53 -32.68 2.45
N GLY A 22 -3.54 -32.67 3.78
CA GLY A 22 -4.30 -33.66 4.54
C GLY A 22 -3.76 -33.93 5.93
N SER A 23 -3.95 -35.17 6.41
CA SER A 23 -3.36 -35.62 7.68
C SER A 23 -1.95 -36.18 7.48
N LEU A 24 -1.16 -36.24 8.55
CA LEU A 24 0.18 -36.84 8.53
C LEU A 24 0.15 -38.30 8.08
N GLU A 25 -0.87 -39.07 8.46
CA GLU A 25 -1.03 -40.46 8.04
C GLU A 25 -1.24 -40.58 6.53
N MET A 26 -2.11 -39.72 5.97
CA MET A 26 -2.35 -39.68 4.52
C MET A 26 -1.07 -39.31 3.76
N VAL A 27 -0.38 -38.26 4.20
CA VAL A 27 0.88 -37.81 3.59
C VAL A 27 1.94 -38.91 3.66
N ARG A 28 2.14 -39.56 4.81
CA ARG A 28 3.11 -40.66 4.95
C ARG A 28 2.78 -41.86 4.06
N ARG A 29 1.50 -42.20 3.94
CA ARG A 29 1.05 -43.32 3.10
C ARG A 29 1.31 -43.08 1.62
N GLU A 30 1.16 -41.85 1.16
CA GLU A 30 1.23 -41.50 -0.26
C GLU A 30 2.64 -41.04 -0.69
N TRP A 31 3.34 -40.28 0.16
CA TRP A 31 4.62 -39.64 -0.15
C TRP A 31 5.83 -40.26 0.58
N GLY A 32 5.58 -41.14 1.55
CA GLY A 32 6.62 -41.71 2.42
C GLY A 32 7.21 -40.71 3.41
N ASP A 33 8.16 -41.18 4.22
CA ASP A 33 8.89 -40.40 5.21
C ASP A 33 10.35 -40.88 5.18
N ILE A 34 11.27 -39.96 4.88
CA ILE A 34 12.70 -40.28 4.79
C ILE A 34 13.26 -40.84 6.10
N ASP A 35 12.70 -40.45 7.23
CA ASP A 35 13.21 -40.82 8.55
C ASP A 35 12.60 -42.12 9.09
N THR A 36 11.39 -42.50 8.64
CA THR A 36 10.64 -43.62 9.24
C THR A 36 10.24 -44.75 8.29
N THR A 37 9.94 -44.49 7.01
CA THR A 37 9.40 -45.53 6.11
C THR A 37 10.40 -46.06 5.10
N GLY A 38 11.52 -45.38 4.84
CA GLY A 38 12.64 -45.87 4.03
C GLY A 38 12.35 -46.16 2.53
N LYS A 39 11.10 -46.05 2.04
CA LYS A 39 10.61 -46.16 0.63
C LYS A 39 9.05 -46.00 0.64
N LEU A 40 8.32 -45.38 -0.29
CA LEU A 40 8.48 -44.97 -1.70
C LEU A 40 7.60 -43.72 -2.00
N TYR A 41 8.13 -42.73 -2.74
CA TYR A 41 7.38 -41.92 -3.71
C TYR A 41 7.81 -42.37 -5.13
N ASN A 42 6.85 -42.58 -6.03
CA ASN A 42 7.03 -42.83 -7.48
C ASN A 42 8.00 -43.96 -7.93
N GLY A 43 8.23 -45.03 -7.15
CA GLY A 43 9.08 -46.14 -7.60
C GLY A 43 10.58 -45.82 -7.70
N LYS A 44 10.99 -44.56 -7.43
CA LYS A 44 12.34 -44.03 -7.71
C LYS A 44 13.20 -43.74 -6.47
N GLY A 45 12.73 -44.07 -5.27
CA GLY A 45 13.51 -43.99 -4.03
C GLY A 45 13.53 -42.59 -3.38
N GLY A 46 13.46 -42.58 -2.05
CA GLY A 46 13.41 -41.39 -1.18
C GLY A 46 11.97 -41.06 -0.73
N GLY A 47 11.67 -41.16 0.56
CA GLY A 47 10.49 -40.51 1.15
C GLY A 47 10.72 -38.99 1.26
N ILE A 48 9.68 -38.21 1.55
CA ILE A 48 9.85 -36.77 1.77
C ILE A 48 10.46 -36.48 3.15
N LYS A 49 11.17 -35.36 3.28
CA LYS A 49 11.56 -34.80 4.57
C LYS A 49 10.33 -34.20 5.25
N ILE A 50 9.99 -34.68 6.44
CA ILE A 50 8.89 -34.12 7.23
C ILE A 50 9.47 -33.08 8.20
N ILE A 51 8.88 -31.88 8.18
CA ILE A 51 9.20 -30.76 9.07
C ILE A 51 8.01 -30.58 10.01
N PHE A 52 8.24 -30.63 11.31
CA PHE A 52 7.20 -30.47 12.31
C PHE A 52 7.19 -29.03 12.82
N LEU A 53 6.02 -28.39 12.74
CA LEU A 53 5.80 -27.12 13.42
C LEU A 53 5.78 -27.33 14.93
N ARG A 54 6.21 -26.33 15.68
CA ARG A 54 6.14 -26.37 17.14
C ARG A 54 4.68 -26.29 17.58
N LYS A 55 4.40 -26.83 18.78
CA LYS A 55 3.08 -26.71 19.37
C LYS A 55 2.69 -25.23 19.50
N GLY A 56 1.52 -24.87 18.97
CA GLY A 56 0.99 -23.50 18.99
C GLY A 56 1.35 -22.67 17.75
N GLU A 57 2.28 -23.12 16.91
CA GLU A 57 2.54 -22.48 15.62
C GLU A 57 1.42 -22.79 14.63
N MET A 58 1.17 -21.83 13.74
CA MET A 58 0.17 -21.94 12.69
C MET A 58 0.80 -21.67 11.33
N LEU A 59 0.42 -22.46 10.32
CA LEU A 59 0.79 -22.23 8.94
C LEU A 59 -0.38 -21.59 8.20
N LEU A 60 -0.10 -20.50 7.48
CA LEU A 60 -1.07 -19.75 6.70
C LEU A 60 -0.61 -19.63 5.25
N PRO A 61 -1.51 -19.45 4.27
CA PRO A 61 -1.11 -18.94 2.96
C PRO A 61 -0.29 -17.65 3.13
N GLY A 62 0.67 -17.43 2.24
CA GLY A 62 1.44 -16.20 2.22
C GLY A 62 0.52 -14.99 2.10
N LEU A 63 0.75 -13.97 2.93
CA LEU A 63 -0.07 -12.78 2.91
C LEU A 63 0.28 -11.91 1.70
N ILE A 64 -0.73 -11.24 1.16
CA ILE A 64 -0.68 -10.40 -0.01
C ILE A 64 -1.18 -9.02 0.39
N ASP A 65 -0.35 -8.00 0.22
CA ASP A 65 -0.78 -6.62 0.38
C ASP A 65 -1.40 -6.12 -0.92
N ALA A 66 -2.71 -5.83 -0.92
CA ALA A 66 -3.45 -5.50 -2.13
C ALA A 66 -3.24 -4.07 -2.65
N HIS A 67 -2.52 -3.22 -1.90
CA HIS A 67 -2.19 -1.84 -2.29
C HIS A 67 -1.02 -1.32 -1.47
N ALA A 68 0.12 -1.08 -2.11
CA ALA A 68 1.26 -0.41 -1.48
C ALA A 68 2.20 0.21 -2.53
N HIS A 69 3.31 0.80 -2.08
CA HIS A 69 4.31 1.44 -2.93
C HIS A 69 5.74 0.94 -2.62
N VAL A 70 6.20 -0.12 -3.30
CA VAL A 70 7.40 -0.88 -2.89
C VAL A 70 8.68 -0.07 -2.98
N LEU A 71 8.92 0.56 -4.13
CA LEU A 71 10.14 1.35 -4.35
C LEU A 71 10.10 2.65 -3.53
N GLN A 72 8.93 3.26 -3.39
CA GLN A 72 8.77 4.48 -2.57
C GLN A 72 8.98 4.19 -1.08
N ASN A 73 8.55 3.04 -0.57
CA ASN A 73 8.87 2.64 0.80
C ASN A 73 10.37 2.42 1.00
N GLY A 74 11.07 1.87 0.01
CA GLY A 74 12.52 1.73 0.08
C GLY A 74 13.26 3.07 0.02
N GLU A 75 12.73 4.03 -0.74
CA GLU A 75 13.18 5.44 -0.72
C GLU A 75 12.94 6.05 0.66
N ALA A 76 11.72 5.94 1.20
CA ALA A 76 11.35 6.46 2.52
C ALA A 76 12.19 5.85 3.65
N ALA A 77 12.47 4.55 3.60
CA ALA A 77 13.36 3.87 4.55
C ALA A 77 14.83 4.32 4.42
N SER A 78 15.19 4.99 3.33
CA SER A 78 16.50 5.62 3.11
C SER A 78 16.49 7.13 3.42
N ALA A 79 15.36 7.69 3.84
CA ALA A 79 15.20 9.10 4.17
C ALA A 79 15.52 9.39 5.64
N VAL A 80 15.72 10.67 5.95
CA VAL A 80 15.71 11.15 7.34
C VAL A 80 14.30 10.98 7.92
N ASP A 81 14.18 10.25 9.02
CA ASP A 81 12.92 10.14 9.77
C ASP A 81 12.66 11.41 10.60
N LEU A 82 11.65 12.17 10.20
CA LEU A 82 11.21 13.41 10.84
C LEU A 82 9.92 13.24 11.63
N VAL A 83 9.37 12.01 11.73
CA VAL A 83 8.14 11.74 12.47
C VAL A 83 8.36 12.07 13.95
N GLY A 84 7.39 12.79 14.52
CA GLY A 84 7.42 13.19 15.92
C GLY A 84 8.37 14.36 16.23
N SER A 85 8.98 14.99 15.22
CA SER A 85 9.70 16.26 15.44
C SER A 85 8.77 17.33 16.00
N THR A 86 9.17 17.94 17.11
CA THR A 86 8.38 18.93 17.87
C THR A 86 8.83 20.38 17.65
N SER A 87 9.82 20.58 16.78
CA SER A 87 10.31 21.90 16.37
C SER A 87 11.13 21.84 15.08
N VAL A 88 11.27 22.99 14.41
CA VAL A 88 12.18 23.17 13.26
C VAL A 88 13.63 22.83 13.62
N ALA A 89 14.08 23.21 14.81
CA ALA A 89 15.43 22.90 15.28
C ALA A 89 15.68 21.39 15.41
N GLU A 90 14.67 20.63 15.86
CA GLU A 90 14.74 19.18 15.93
C GLU A 90 14.81 18.54 14.53
N VAL A 91 14.06 19.06 13.55
CA VAL A 91 14.16 18.61 12.15
C VAL A 91 15.58 18.84 11.62
N VAL A 92 16.12 20.05 11.78
CA VAL A 92 17.48 20.41 11.35
C VAL A 92 18.52 19.48 11.99
N GLU A 93 18.42 19.22 13.28
CA GLU A 93 19.35 18.35 13.99
C GLU A 93 19.27 16.89 13.51
N ARG A 94 18.07 16.36 13.28
CA ARG A 94 17.90 15.00 12.73
C ARG A 94 18.54 14.87 11.35
N ILE A 95 18.39 15.88 10.49
CA ILE A 95 19.02 15.90 9.16
C ILE A 95 20.54 15.94 9.30
N ALA A 96 21.09 16.83 10.15
CA ALA A 96 22.53 16.94 10.37
C ALA A 96 23.12 15.62 10.89
N SER A 97 22.49 15.05 11.93
CA SER A 97 22.85 13.75 12.50
C SER A 97 22.78 12.61 11.47
N PHE A 98 21.82 12.64 10.54
CA PHE A 98 21.72 11.66 9.47
C PHE A 98 22.88 11.78 8.47
N ILE A 99 23.18 13.00 8.03
CA ILE A 99 24.30 13.27 7.12
C ILE A 99 25.64 12.82 7.73
N GLU A 100 25.85 13.07 9.02
CA GLU A 100 27.08 12.68 9.73
C GLU A 100 27.27 11.15 9.80
N LYS A 101 26.17 10.38 9.78
CA LYS A 101 26.18 8.91 9.82
C LYS A 101 26.27 8.25 8.44
N ASP A 102 26.06 9.00 7.35
CA ASP A 102 26.18 8.52 5.98
C ASP A 102 27.49 9.04 5.35
N PRO A 103 28.53 8.19 5.21
CA PRO A 103 29.81 8.62 4.66
C PRO A 103 29.72 9.23 3.25
N ALA A 104 28.76 8.78 2.45
CA ALA A 104 28.60 9.26 1.07
C ALA A 104 27.89 10.62 1.03
N LEU A 105 26.93 10.90 1.93
CA LEU A 105 26.37 12.25 2.10
C LEU A 105 27.35 13.21 2.79
N LEU A 106 28.16 12.71 3.72
CA LEU A 106 29.17 13.51 4.40
C LEU A 106 30.27 13.97 3.43
N ALA A 107 30.75 13.07 2.56
CA ALA A 107 31.82 13.36 1.62
C ALA A 107 31.40 14.24 0.42
N ASP A 108 30.13 14.22 0.02
CA ASP A 108 29.63 14.95 -1.14
C ASP A 108 28.40 15.80 -0.80
N ARG A 109 28.59 17.12 -0.79
CA ARG A 109 27.52 18.10 -0.50
C ARG A 109 26.53 18.28 -1.65
N SER A 110 26.83 17.78 -2.84
CA SER A 110 25.94 17.87 -4.01
C SER A 110 24.85 16.79 -4.01
N ARG A 111 25.01 15.73 -3.20
CA ARG A 111 24.01 14.68 -3.06
C ARG A 111 22.76 15.22 -2.38
N PHE A 112 21.61 14.81 -2.92
CA PHE A 112 20.31 15.19 -2.41
C PHE A 112 20.04 14.49 -1.08
N VAL A 113 19.47 15.23 -0.13
CA VAL A 113 19.03 14.71 1.16
C VAL A 113 17.50 14.76 1.19
N LEU A 114 16.90 13.58 1.34
CA LEU A 114 15.46 13.40 1.50
C LEU A 114 15.14 13.21 2.99
N GLY A 115 14.08 13.85 3.47
CA GLY A 115 13.45 13.52 4.75
C GLY A 115 11.95 13.31 4.58
N LEU A 116 11.34 12.59 5.51
CA LEU A 116 9.90 12.31 5.53
C LEU A 116 9.37 12.44 6.96
N GLY A 117 8.17 13.00 7.12
CA GLY A 117 7.42 12.91 8.37
C GLY A 117 7.32 14.20 9.18
N TRP A 118 7.79 15.33 8.65
CA TRP A 118 7.64 16.59 9.37
C TRP A 118 6.16 17.00 9.45
N ASP A 119 5.77 17.66 10.53
CA ASP A 119 4.42 18.16 10.74
C ASP A 119 4.47 19.45 11.56
N GLN A 120 4.24 20.58 10.89
CA GLN A 120 4.27 21.89 11.52
C GLN A 120 3.22 22.05 12.63
N THR A 121 2.15 21.26 12.62
CA THR A 121 1.14 21.28 13.69
C THR A 121 1.67 20.74 15.02
N LYS A 122 2.80 20.02 14.99
CA LYS A 122 3.52 19.52 16.18
C LYS A 122 4.62 20.47 16.63
N PHE A 123 4.95 21.50 15.85
CA PHE A 123 5.98 22.46 16.22
C PHE A 123 5.43 23.37 17.32
N GLY A 124 6.10 23.44 18.47
CA GLY A 124 5.68 24.32 19.56
C GLY A 124 5.59 25.78 19.09
N GLY A 125 4.38 26.29 18.87
CA GLY A 125 4.17 27.61 18.25
C GLY A 125 2.79 27.76 17.60
N SER A 126 2.67 28.69 16.64
CA SER A 126 1.43 29.02 15.91
C SER A 126 1.01 28.01 14.83
N GLY A 127 1.81 26.96 14.60
CA GLY A 127 1.58 25.99 13.51
C GLY A 127 1.93 26.54 12.12
N GLU A 128 2.70 27.63 12.05
CA GLU A 128 3.19 28.21 10.79
C GLU A 128 4.15 27.26 10.07
N PHE A 129 4.15 27.35 8.74
CA PHE A 129 5.09 26.59 7.92
C PHE A 129 6.54 27.04 8.15
N PRO A 130 7.51 26.10 8.10
CA PRO A 130 8.92 26.46 8.08
C PRO A 130 9.32 27.06 6.73
N THR A 131 10.53 27.64 6.68
CA THR A 131 11.08 28.29 5.48
C THR A 131 12.37 27.63 5.02
N ALA A 132 12.75 27.84 3.76
CA ALA A 132 14.01 27.37 3.22
C ALA A 132 15.21 27.89 4.03
N ASP A 133 15.13 29.14 4.52
CA ASP A 133 16.16 29.76 5.35
C ASP A 133 16.42 29.00 6.66
N ASP A 134 15.41 28.30 7.20
CA ASP A 134 15.59 27.53 8.43
C ASP A 134 16.56 26.35 8.23
N LEU A 135 16.64 25.79 7.02
CA LEU A 135 17.65 24.77 6.66
C LEU A 135 19.02 25.39 6.39
N GLU A 136 19.07 26.59 5.82
CA GLU A 136 20.30 27.26 5.41
C GLU A 136 21.10 27.83 6.61
N ARG A 137 20.41 28.17 7.70
CA ARG A 137 21.03 28.72 8.92
C ARG A 137 22.00 27.77 9.62
N ASP A 138 21.86 26.46 9.44
CA ASP A 138 22.80 25.48 9.99
C ASP A 138 23.95 25.22 9.01
N PRO A 139 25.22 25.54 9.34
CA PRO A 139 26.36 25.34 8.44
C PRO A 139 26.55 23.89 7.98
N ARG A 140 26.09 22.91 8.75
CA ARG A 140 26.14 21.47 8.39
C ARG A 140 25.24 21.20 7.17
N LEU A 141 24.14 21.94 7.05
CA LEU A 141 23.12 21.81 6.00
C LEU A 141 23.27 22.82 4.86
N ALA A 142 23.79 24.02 5.13
CA ALA A 142 23.88 25.15 4.18
C ALA A 142 24.37 24.77 2.77
N GLY A 143 23.65 25.18 1.74
CA GLY A 143 23.98 24.90 0.34
C GLY A 143 23.79 23.45 -0.13
N ARG A 144 23.34 22.52 0.74
CA ARG A 144 22.97 21.16 0.31
C ARG A 144 21.59 21.17 -0.36
N PRO A 145 21.36 20.36 -1.41
CA PRO A 145 20.02 20.14 -1.95
C PRO A 145 19.22 19.24 -1.00
N ILE A 146 18.29 19.83 -0.24
CA ILE A 146 17.46 19.14 0.75
C ILE A 146 15.99 19.32 0.35
N TYR A 147 15.23 18.24 0.40
CA TYR A 147 13.78 18.27 0.20
C TYR A 147 13.11 17.31 1.17
N LEU A 148 12.08 17.79 1.86
CA LEU A 148 11.47 17.09 2.99
C LEU A 148 9.97 16.93 2.72
N LYS A 149 9.49 15.70 2.71
CA LYS A 149 8.07 15.36 2.57
C LYS A 149 7.38 15.50 3.93
N ARG A 150 6.24 16.19 3.96
CA ARG A 150 5.38 16.29 5.14
C ARG A 150 4.84 14.89 5.50
N ILE A 151 4.40 14.70 6.75
CA ILE A 151 3.85 13.43 7.25
C ILE A 151 2.72 12.86 6.39
N ASP A 152 1.91 13.72 5.78
CA ASP A 152 0.81 13.33 4.89
C ASP A 152 1.19 13.40 3.40
N VAL A 153 2.46 13.59 3.07
CA VAL A 153 3.03 13.66 1.71
C VAL A 153 2.41 14.70 0.77
N HIS A 154 1.55 15.59 1.26
CA HIS A 154 0.88 16.66 0.49
C HIS A 154 1.64 17.99 0.48
N ALA A 155 2.82 18.06 1.12
CA ALA A 155 3.69 19.23 1.06
C ALA A 155 5.18 18.86 1.05
N LEU A 156 5.97 19.67 0.35
CA LEU A 156 7.42 19.65 0.35
C LEU A 156 7.97 20.90 1.01
N TRP A 157 8.95 20.72 1.90
CA TRP A 157 9.82 21.77 2.42
C TRP A 157 11.22 21.60 1.82
N VAL A 158 11.71 22.59 1.08
CA VAL A 158 12.96 22.51 0.32
C VAL A 158 13.98 23.56 0.73
N SER A 159 15.28 23.24 0.55
CA SER A 159 16.37 24.19 0.81
C SER A 159 16.52 25.24 -0.30
N PRO A 160 17.25 26.36 -0.03
CA PRO A 160 17.52 27.38 -1.05
C PRO A 160 18.24 26.83 -2.28
N ALA A 161 19.05 25.78 -2.13
CA ALA A 161 19.71 25.09 -3.24
C ALA A 161 18.72 24.47 -4.23
N ILE A 162 17.58 23.96 -3.76
CA ILE A 162 16.50 23.45 -4.62
C ILE A 162 15.76 24.61 -5.29
N ILE A 163 15.42 25.67 -4.55
CA ILE A 163 14.78 26.88 -5.11
C ILE A 163 15.63 27.46 -6.24
N THR A 164 16.94 27.52 -6.05
CA THR A 164 17.89 27.99 -7.08
C THR A 164 17.84 27.12 -8.35
N LYS A 165 17.68 25.79 -8.20
CA LYS A 165 17.55 24.86 -9.33
C LYS A 165 16.22 25.02 -10.08
N LEU A 166 15.15 25.39 -9.39
CA LEU A 166 13.84 25.69 -10.02
C LEU A 166 13.90 26.93 -10.91
N GLY A 167 14.81 27.86 -10.63
CA GLY A 167 14.92 29.12 -11.34
C GLY A 167 13.90 30.17 -10.87
N SER A 168 13.96 31.36 -11.46
CA SER A 168 13.15 32.51 -11.06
C SER A 168 11.75 32.55 -11.69
N ASP A 169 11.48 31.75 -12.71
CA ASP A 169 10.22 31.76 -13.48
C ASP A 169 9.18 30.77 -12.90
N LEU A 170 8.91 30.89 -11.60
CA LEU A 170 7.88 30.09 -10.94
C LEU A 170 6.49 30.70 -11.17
N PRO A 171 5.48 29.90 -11.55
CA PRO A 171 4.14 30.41 -11.84
C PRO A 171 3.53 31.10 -10.61
N ALA A 172 2.71 32.14 -10.86
CA ALA A 172 1.99 32.82 -9.81
C ALA A 172 0.93 31.92 -9.15
N THR A 173 0.31 31.02 -9.94
CA THR A 173 -0.72 30.07 -9.52
C THR A 173 -0.49 28.71 -10.15
N VAL A 174 -0.71 27.63 -9.41
CA VAL A 174 -0.68 26.26 -9.91
C VAL A 174 -2.08 25.67 -9.78
N PRO A 175 -2.75 25.25 -10.87
CA PRO A 175 -4.04 24.58 -10.75
C PRO A 175 -3.93 23.34 -9.84
N GLY A 176 -4.72 23.30 -8.77
CA GLY A 176 -4.67 22.22 -7.78
C GLY A 176 -3.38 22.17 -6.94
N GLY A 177 -2.65 23.28 -6.81
CA GLY A 177 -1.44 23.35 -5.99
C GLY A 177 -1.11 24.75 -5.50
N LEU A 178 -0.23 24.86 -4.52
CA LEU A 178 0.17 26.13 -3.91
C LEU A 178 1.68 26.23 -3.74
N ILE A 179 2.25 27.35 -4.19
CA ILE A 179 3.60 27.77 -3.80
C ILE A 179 3.43 28.80 -2.69
N VAL A 180 3.81 28.46 -1.46
CA VAL A 180 3.76 29.42 -0.35
C VAL A 180 4.88 30.43 -0.54
N ARG A 181 4.53 31.71 -0.53
CA ARG A 181 5.47 32.82 -0.77
C ARG A 181 5.66 33.67 0.47
N LEU A 182 6.87 34.20 0.63
CA LEU A 182 7.20 35.20 1.65
C LEU A 182 6.52 36.54 1.32
N PRO A 183 6.46 37.51 2.26
CA PRO A 183 5.97 38.86 1.98
C PRO A 183 6.70 39.58 0.83
N SER A 184 7.94 39.18 0.51
CA SER A 184 8.70 39.67 -0.64
C SER A 184 8.17 39.16 -2.00
N GLY A 185 7.30 38.14 -2.00
CA GLY A 185 6.83 37.44 -3.21
C GLY A 185 7.69 36.24 -3.62
N GLU A 186 8.85 36.06 -3.00
CA GLU A 186 9.75 34.92 -3.24
C GLU A 186 9.17 33.62 -2.66
N PRO A 187 9.46 32.45 -3.25
CA PRO A 187 9.03 31.16 -2.70
C PRO A 187 9.65 30.95 -1.31
N SER A 188 8.81 30.61 -0.33
CA SER A 188 9.24 30.33 1.04
C SER A 188 10.04 29.03 1.18
N GLY A 189 9.97 28.14 0.18
CA GLY A 189 10.46 26.76 0.25
C GLY A 189 9.36 25.73 0.48
N ILE A 190 8.09 26.14 0.57
CA ILE A 190 6.95 25.23 0.73
C ILE A 190 6.14 25.13 -0.55
N PHE A 191 5.96 23.90 -1.04
CA PHE A 191 5.20 23.55 -2.23
C PHE A 191 4.16 22.50 -1.85
N VAL A 192 2.89 22.73 -2.19
CA VAL A 192 1.74 21.92 -1.78
C VAL A 192 1.03 21.34 -3.01
N ASP A 193 0.63 20.08 -2.93
CA ASP A 193 -0.09 19.32 -3.97
C ASP A 193 0.57 19.44 -5.36
N ASN A 194 -0.15 19.86 -6.40
CA ASN A 194 0.38 19.91 -7.77
C ASN A 194 1.61 20.81 -7.92
N ALA A 195 1.85 21.75 -7.00
CA ALA A 195 3.07 22.57 -7.02
C ALA A 195 4.33 21.75 -6.68
N MET A 196 4.20 20.61 -6.00
CA MET A 196 5.30 19.69 -5.71
C MET A 196 5.93 19.12 -6.98
N ALA A 197 5.16 19.01 -8.07
CA ALA A 197 5.66 18.55 -9.37
C ALA A 197 6.80 19.42 -9.92
N LEU A 198 6.81 20.72 -9.58
CA LEU A 198 7.90 21.64 -9.93
C LEU A 198 9.19 21.23 -9.24
N VAL A 199 9.12 20.89 -7.95
CA VAL A 199 10.25 20.40 -7.16
C VAL A 199 10.75 19.07 -7.69
N THR A 200 9.86 18.11 -7.90
CA THR A 200 10.27 16.76 -8.35
C THR A 200 10.93 16.78 -9.73
N ALA A 201 10.56 17.72 -10.61
CA ALA A 201 11.17 17.89 -11.93
C ALA A 201 12.67 18.25 -11.89
N VAL A 202 13.17 18.80 -10.77
CA VAL A 202 14.61 19.14 -10.61
C VAL A 202 15.38 18.14 -9.74
N ILE A 203 14.70 17.12 -9.20
CA ILE A 203 15.33 16.04 -8.46
C ILE A 203 15.84 15.00 -9.48
N PRO A 204 17.09 14.52 -9.35
CA PRO A 204 17.60 13.46 -10.22
C PRO A 204 16.70 12.21 -10.15
N PRO A 205 16.33 11.61 -11.29
CA PRO A 205 15.59 10.37 -11.28
C PRO A 205 16.42 9.27 -10.61
N TRP A 206 15.77 8.31 -9.96
CA TRP A 206 16.45 7.17 -9.37
C TRP A 206 17.25 6.40 -10.42
N THR A 207 18.44 5.92 -10.03
CA THR A 207 19.18 4.94 -10.82
C THR A 207 18.65 3.53 -10.58
N ASP A 208 19.00 2.56 -11.42
CA ASP A 208 18.65 1.15 -11.18
C ASP A 208 19.32 0.59 -9.91
N GLU A 209 20.47 1.14 -9.52
CA GLU A 209 21.12 0.79 -8.25
C GLU A 209 20.29 1.27 -7.05
N ASP A 210 19.73 2.49 -7.14
CA ASP A 210 18.80 3.00 -6.13
C ASP A 210 17.55 2.13 -6.06
N ARG A 211 16.91 1.83 -7.21
CA ARG A 211 15.73 0.94 -7.26
C ARG A 211 16.02 -0.43 -6.67
N LEU A 212 17.18 -1.01 -6.95
CA LEU A 212 17.57 -2.32 -6.40
C LEU A 212 17.78 -2.26 -4.89
N ARG A 213 18.37 -1.18 -4.36
CA ARG A 213 18.50 -0.96 -2.93
C ARG A 213 17.13 -0.83 -2.28
N PHE A 214 16.24 -0.01 -2.84
CA PHE A 214 14.89 0.22 -2.35
C PHE A 214 14.06 -1.07 -2.33
N LEU A 215 14.04 -1.80 -3.45
CA LEU A 215 13.37 -3.09 -3.56
C LEU A 215 13.87 -4.08 -2.50
N ARG A 216 15.17 -4.17 -2.28
CA ARG A 216 15.75 -5.10 -1.29
C ARG A 216 15.36 -4.74 0.14
N THR A 217 15.34 -3.46 0.47
CA THR A 217 14.91 -2.98 1.79
C THR A 217 13.44 -3.34 2.04
N THR A 218 12.55 -2.95 1.12
CA THR A 218 11.11 -3.22 1.27
C THR A 218 10.80 -4.71 1.25
N ALA A 219 11.40 -5.47 0.31
CA ALA A 219 11.18 -6.92 0.25
C ALA A 219 11.61 -7.63 1.53
N ARG A 220 12.67 -7.19 2.20
CA ARG A 220 13.05 -7.74 3.51
C ARG A 220 11.97 -7.46 4.55
N GLN A 221 11.51 -6.22 4.67
CA GLN A 221 10.45 -5.84 5.62
C GLN A 221 9.16 -6.63 5.37
N MET A 222 8.78 -6.81 4.11
CA MET A 222 7.64 -7.63 3.71
C MET A 222 7.82 -9.09 4.10
N LEU A 223 8.95 -9.71 3.72
CA LEU A 223 9.20 -11.13 4.00
C LEU A 223 9.30 -11.40 5.51
N ASP A 224 9.90 -10.50 6.29
CA ASP A 224 10.01 -10.61 7.74
C ASP A 224 8.66 -10.44 8.45
N SER A 225 7.69 -9.79 7.81
CA SER A 225 6.32 -9.60 8.31
C SER A 225 5.31 -10.58 7.73
N GLY A 226 5.72 -11.46 6.81
CA GLY A 226 4.91 -12.54 6.25
C GLY A 226 4.20 -12.20 4.93
N LEU A 227 4.53 -11.07 4.31
CA LEU A 227 4.06 -10.70 2.99
C LEU A 227 4.92 -11.38 1.91
N THR A 228 4.30 -12.25 1.12
CA THR A 228 4.95 -12.93 -0.03
C THR A 228 4.70 -12.18 -1.34
N SER A 229 3.62 -11.39 -1.39
CA SER A 229 3.13 -10.71 -2.58
C SER A 229 2.64 -9.29 -2.25
N VAL A 230 2.66 -8.41 -3.25
CA VAL A 230 2.15 -7.04 -3.15
C VAL A 230 1.57 -6.56 -4.48
N HIS A 231 0.55 -5.72 -4.43
CA HIS A 231 0.12 -4.93 -5.58
C HIS A 231 0.77 -3.54 -5.48
N ASP A 232 1.77 -3.29 -6.33
CA ASP A 232 2.58 -2.08 -6.30
C ASP A 232 1.93 -1.00 -7.16
N ALA A 233 1.39 0.01 -6.49
CA ALA A 233 0.65 1.10 -7.08
C ALA A 233 1.57 2.20 -7.61
N SER A 234 1.14 2.84 -8.69
CA SER A 234 1.81 4.02 -9.27
C SER A 234 3.23 3.77 -9.79
N LEU A 235 3.48 2.63 -10.41
CA LEU A 235 4.76 2.35 -11.08
C LEU A 235 4.94 3.24 -12.31
N SER A 236 6.11 3.87 -12.42
CA SER A 236 6.51 4.56 -13.65
C SER A 236 6.97 3.56 -14.73
N LEU A 237 7.08 4.02 -15.98
CA LEU A 237 7.63 3.19 -17.08
C LEU A 237 9.06 2.70 -16.79
N ALA A 238 9.87 3.52 -16.11
CA ALA A 238 11.23 3.15 -15.70
C ALA A 238 11.23 2.06 -14.63
N ASP A 239 10.33 2.15 -13.63
CA ASP A 239 10.21 1.13 -12.59
C ASP A 239 9.74 -0.21 -13.18
N ILE A 240 8.81 -0.16 -14.13
CA ILE A 240 8.33 -1.34 -14.87
C ILE A 240 9.47 -2.02 -15.63
N ALA A 241 10.27 -1.24 -16.36
CA ALA A 241 11.41 -1.77 -17.11
C ALA A 241 12.43 -2.45 -16.17
N PHE A 242 12.73 -1.80 -15.05
CA PHE A 242 13.62 -2.34 -14.00
C PHE A 242 13.08 -3.65 -13.39
N LEU A 243 11.82 -3.67 -12.94
CA LEU A 243 11.21 -4.86 -12.32
C LEU A 243 11.09 -6.02 -13.31
N ARG A 244 10.69 -5.75 -14.55
CA ARG A 244 10.67 -6.75 -15.64
C ARG A 244 12.06 -7.34 -15.88
N GLY A 245 13.09 -6.51 -15.92
CA GLY A 245 14.47 -6.95 -16.08
C GLY A 245 14.94 -7.88 -14.95
N LEU A 246 14.54 -7.60 -13.71
CA LEU A 246 14.84 -8.48 -12.55
C LEU A 246 14.04 -9.79 -12.58
N ASP A 247 12.78 -9.73 -12.99
CA ASP A 247 11.92 -10.91 -13.11
C ASP A 247 12.46 -11.91 -14.13
N GLN A 248 12.84 -11.42 -15.31
CA GLN A 248 13.47 -12.23 -16.38
C GLN A 248 14.78 -12.88 -15.94
N GLN A 249 15.46 -12.31 -14.94
CA GLN A 249 16.67 -12.88 -14.34
C GLN A 249 16.39 -13.82 -13.16
N GLY A 250 15.12 -14.02 -12.78
CA GLY A 250 14.72 -14.80 -11.61
C GLY A 250 15.19 -14.19 -10.27
N LYS A 251 15.35 -12.86 -10.22
CA LYS A 251 15.96 -12.15 -9.08
C LYS A 251 14.98 -11.45 -8.15
N LEU A 252 13.68 -11.45 -8.47
CA LEU A 252 12.68 -10.86 -7.58
C LEU A 252 12.46 -11.74 -6.34
N PRO A 253 12.58 -11.21 -5.11
CA PRO A 253 12.42 -11.99 -3.89
C PRO A 253 10.96 -12.21 -3.47
N ILE A 254 10.06 -11.35 -3.95
CA ILE A 254 8.62 -11.30 -3.67
C ILE A 254 7.85 -11.25 -5.00
N ARG A 255 6.53 -11.48 -4.96
CA ARG A 255 5.66 -11.27 -6.12
C ARG A 255 5.10 -9.86 -6.16
N ILE A 256 5.07 -9.26 -7.33
CA ILE A 256 4.63 -7.89 -7.55
C ILE A 256 3.58 -7.88 -8.66
N TYR A 257 2.38 -7.41 -8.33
CA TYR A 257 1.34 -7.06 -9.28
C TYR A 257 1.37 -5.55 -9.52
N GLY A 258 1.92 -5.12 -10.65
CA GLY A 258 2.15 -3.72 -10.96
C GLY A 258 0.90 -3.00 -11.49
N LEU A 259 0.68 -1.80 -10.97
CA LEU A 259 -0.26 -0.81 -11.51
C LEU A 259 0.54 0.36 -12.08
N VAL A 260 0.50 0.57 -13.39
CA VAL A 260 1.20 1.70 -14.01
C VAL A 260 0.47 3.01 -13.71
N SER A 261 1.23 4.07 -13.40
CA SER A 261 0.75 5.45 -13.45
C SER A 261 1.49 6.18 -14.56
N CYS A 262 0.74 6.87 -15.43
CA CYS A 262 1.29 7.65 -16.51
C CYS A 262 1.63 9.08 -16.06
N GLU A 263 2.56 9.70 -16.77
CA GLU A 263 2.92 11.11 -16.60
C GLU A 263 2.59 11.89 -17.88
N PRO A 264 1.86 13.03 -17.79
CA PRO A 264 1.29 13.65 -16.59
C PRO A 264 0.23 12.78 -15.89
N LEU A 265 -0.06 13.06 -14.62
CA LEU A 265 -1.04 12.30 -13.82
C LEU A 265 -2.38 12.15 -14.55
N ASN A 266 -2.99 10.96 -14.48
CA ASN A 266 -4.23 10.60 -15.20
C ASN A 266 -4.17 10.79 -16.72
N SER A 267 -2.99 10.73 -17.32
CA SER A 267 -2.86 10.64 -18.78
C SER A 267 -2.95 9.20 -19.28
N TYR A 268 -2.98 9.04 -20.60
CA TYR A 268 -2.95 7.74 -21.27
C TYR A 268 -1.57 7.52 -21.88
N CYS A 269 -0.83 6.53 -21.37
CA CYS A 269 0.46 6.07 -21.89
C CYS A 269 0.37 4.64 -22.44
N GLY A 270 -0.83 4.16 -22.79
CA GLY A 270 -1.06 2.77 -23.24
C GLY A 270 -0.38 2.38 -24.55
N ASP A 271 0.20 3.34 -25.28
CA ASP A 271 1.01 3.08 -26.47
C ASP A 271 2.48 2.78 -26.12
N GLU A 272 2.91 3.10 -24.89
CA GLU A 272 4.28 2.93 -24.38
C GLU A 272 4.40 1.74 -23.41
N VAL A 273 3.28 1.16 -22.98
CA VAL A 273 3.23 0.09 -22.01
C VAL A 273 2.39 -1.09 -22.49
N GLU A 274 2.97 -2.29 -22.35
CA GLU A 274 2.31 -3.56 -22.65
C GLU A 274 2.21 -4.43 -21.41
N ARG A 275 1.12 -5.19 -21.32
CA ARG A 275 0.92 -6.15 -20.24
C ARG A 275 2.07 -7.16 -20.21
N TYR A 276 2.42 -7.57 -19.00
CA TYR A 276 3.47 -8.54 -18.76
C TYR A 276 2.99 -9.55 -17.73
N ASP A 277 3.23 -10.83 -17.99
CA ASP A 277 2.93 -11.91 -17.03
C ASP A 277 4.17 -12.78 -16.90
N GLY A 278 5.00 -12.41 -15.93
CA GLY A 278 6.24 -13.09 -15.60
C GLY A 278 6.10 -14.09 -14.45
N ASP A 279 7.22 -14.54 -13.91
CA ASP A 279 7.24 -15.50 -12.80
C ASP A 279 6.73 -14.85 -11.50
N ARG A 280 7.36 -13.72 -11.15
CA ARG A 280 7.08 -12.95 -9.93
C ARG A 280 6.66 -11.52 -10.21
N PHE A 281 6.75 -11.01 -11.44
CA PHE A 281 6.19 -9.71 -11.82
C PHE A 281 5.08 -9.85 -12.84
N THR A 282 3.89 -9.35 -12.51
CA THR A 282 2.77 -9.21 -13.43
C THR A 282 2.43 -7.73 -13.57
N LEU A 283 2.37 -7.20 -14.77
CA LEU A 283 1.88 -5.85 -15.08
C LEU A 283 0.57 -5.97 -15.86
N ARG A 284 -0.55 -5.64 -15.23
CA ARG A 284 -1.88 -5.78 -15.85
C ARG A 284 -2.89 -4.72 -15.43
N ALA A 285 -2.49 -3.79 -14.58
CA ALA A 285 -3.38 -2.75 -14.08
C ALA A 285 -2.80 -1.35 -14.27
N ILE A 286 -3.67 -0.35 -14.19
CA ILE A 286 -3.32 1.08 -14.16
C ILE A 286 -3.85 1.71 -12.88
N LYS A 287 -3.18 2.75 -12.37
CA LYS A 287 -3.62 3.58 -11.24
C LYS A 287 -4.13 4.93 -11.77
N ILE A 288 -5.34 5.32 -11.37
CA ILE A 288 -5.92 6.65 -11.57
C ILE A 288 -6.16 7.30 -10.21
N PHE A 289 -6.01 8.62 -10.12
CA PHE A 289 -6.26 9.42 -8.93
C PHE A 289 -7.47 10.34 -9.13
N THR A 290 -8.53 10.16 -8.36
CA THR A 290 -9.77 10.94 -8.54
C THR A 290 -9.79 12.19 -7.66
N ASP A 291 -9.33 12.09 -6.42
CA ASP A 291 -9.35 13.14 -5.40
C ASP A 291 -8.15 13.04 -4.44
N GLY A 292 -8.08 13.94 -3.45
CA GLY A 292 -7.05 13.94 -2.41
C GLY A 292 -7.41 13.04 -1.21
N ALA A 293 -6.90 13.41 -0.03
CA ALA A 293 -7.10 12.68 1.22
C ALA A 293 -8.07 13.40 2.19
N LEU A 294 -8.65 12.65 3.13
CA LEU A 294 -9.59 13.19 4.12
C LEU A 294 -8.92 14.18 5.09
N GLY A 295 -7.71 13.84 5.57
CA GLY A 295 -7.00 14.62 6.59
C GLY A 295 -6.73 16.07 6.19
N SER A 296 -6.38 16.29 4.93
CA SER A 296 -6.02 17.58 4.31
C SER A 296 -7.19 18.30 3.65
N TRP A 297 -8.44 17.85 3.86
CA TRP A 297 -9.64 18.32 3.14
C TRP A 297 -9.59 18.14 1.62
N GLY A 298 -8.66 17.32 1.09
CA GLY A 298 -8.48 17.09 -0.34
C GLY A 298 -9.48 16.11 -0.95
N ALA A 299 -10.04 15.20 -0.15
CA ALA A 299 -11.03 14.24 -0.62
C ALA A 299 -12.30 14.94 -1.12
N ALA A 300 -12.80 14.56 -2.29
CA ALA A 300 -13.89 15.28 -2.96
C ALA A 300 -15.23 14.84 -2.39
N MET A 301 -15.95 15.78 -1.78
CA MET A 301 -17.19 15.54 -1.05
C MET A 301 -18.43 16.06 -1.78
N HIS A 302 -19.57 15.38 -1.63
CA HIS A 302 -20.87 15.87 -2.09
C HIS A 302 -21.28 17.11 -1.33
N GLU A 303 -21.18 17.09 -0.01
CA GLU A 303 -21.46 18.25 0.86
C GLU A 303 -20.16 18.82 1.45
N PRO A 304 -20.10 20.12 1.81
CA PRO A 304 -18.93 20.70 2.48
C PRO A 304 -18.47 19.92 3.70
N TYR A 305 -17.19 20.02 4.05
CA TYR A 305 -16.67 19.44 5.28
C TYR A 305 -17.37 20.05 6.50
N SER A 306 -17.66 19.23 7.50
CA SER A 306 -18.38 19.65 8.71
C SER A 306 -17.58 20.63 9.55
N ASP A 307 -16.26 20.48 9.61
CA ASP A 307 -15.35 21.37 10.32
C ASP A 307 -14.69 22.44 9.44
N ASN A 308 -14.96 22.42 8.13
CA ASN A 308 -14.54 23.45 7.18
C ASN A 308 -15.62 23.67 6.10
N PRO A 309 -16.68 24.43 6.42
CA PRO A 309 -17.84 24.58 5.53
C PRO A 309 -17.58 25.31 4.20
N SER A 310 -16.41 25.94 4.03
CA SER A 310 -16.01 26.55 2.75
C SER A 310 -15.39 25.56 1.78
N GLU A 311 -14.99 24.38 2.24
CA GLU A 311 -14.28 23.39 1.43
C GLU A 311 -15.15 22.17 1.10
N ARG A 312 -14.98 21.63 -0.12
CA ARG A 312 -15.59 20.38 -0.62
C ARG A 312 -14.56 19.42 -1.20
N GLY A 313 -13.28 19.70 -0.98
CA GLY A 313 -12.16 19.00 -1.59
C GLY A 313 -12.07 19.17 -3.10
N ILE A 314 -11.20 18.37 -3.71
CA ILE A 314 -10.71 18.64 -5.06
C ILE A 314 -10.83 17.38 -5.92
N MET A 315 -11.48 17.52 -7.07
CA MET A 315 -11.34 16.55 -8.16
C MET A 315 -10.00 16.81 -8.87
N ILE A 316 -9.08 15.83 -8.84
CA ILE A 316 -7.74 15.96 -9.44
C ILE A 316 -7.83 16.10 -10.96
N SER A 317 -8.85 15.50 -11.57
CA SER A 317 -9.16 15.64 -13.00
C SER A 317 -10.62 16.00 -13.19
N PRO A 318 -10.97 16.73 -14.27
CA PRO A 318 -12.37 16.96 -14.64
C PRO A 318 -13.14 15.63 -14.75
N GLU A 319 -14.33 15.58 -14.17
CA GLU A 319 -15.15 14.36 -14.09
C GLU A 319 -15.45 13.77 -15.47
N GLU A 320 -15.70 14.65 -16.45
CA GLU A 320 -15.98 14.29 -17.84
C GLU A 320 -14.82 13.58 -18.54
N HIS A 321 -13.60 13.69 -18.03
CA HIS A 321 -12.42 13.02 -18.59
C HIS A 321 -12.23 11.59 -18.07
N LEU A 322 -12.85 11.24 -16.94
CA LEU A 322 -12.61 9.94 -16.30
C LEU A 322 -13.18 8.78 -17.12
N ALA A 323 -14.47 8.81 -17.50
CA ALA A 323 -15.07 7.70 -18.25
C ALA A 323 -14.36 7.42 -19.60
N PRO A 324 -14.00 8.44 -20.42
CA PRO A 324 -13.19 8.22 -21.61
C PRO A 324 -11.82 7.59 -21.33
N LEU A 325 -11.13 8.00 -20.26
CA LEU A 325 -9.83 7.45 -19.89
C LEU A 325 -9.95 6.00 -19.44
N VAL A 326 -10.90 5.71 -18.54
CA VAL A 326 -11.21 4.34 -18.09
C VAL A 326 -11.50 3.45 -19.29
N LYS A 327 -12.34 3.91 -20.22
CA LYS A 327 -12.68 3.15 -21.43
C LYS A 327 -11.44 2.82 -22.27
N LYS A 328 -10.55 3.81 -22.51
CA LYS A 328 -9.32 3.57 -23.27
C LYS A 328 -8.46 2.46 -22.65
N TRP A 329 -8.34 2.44 -21.32
CA TRP A 329 -7.56 1.39 -20.63
C TRP A 329 -8.24 0.02 -20.64
N ILE A 330 -9.56 -0.02 -20.48
CA ILE A 330 -10.34 -1.26 -20.64
C ILE A 330 -10.18 -1.81 -22.06
N ASP A 331 -10.30 -0.95 -23.09
CA ASP A 331 -10.12 -1.33 -24.49
C ASP A 331 -8.69 -1.84 -24.78
N LYS A 332 -7.67 -1.29 -24.09
CA LYS A 332 -6.28 -1.78 -24.12
C LYS A 332 -6.08 -3.08 -23.32
N GLY A 333 -7.09 -3.54 -22.58
CA GLY A 333 -7.10 -4.79 -21.84
C GLY A 333 -6.45 -4.72 -20.45
N PHE A 334 -6.25 -3.51 -19.90
CA PHE A 334 -5.77 -3.30 -18.55
C PHE A 334 -6.93 -3.25 -17.55
N GLN A 335 -6.68 -3.75 -16.34
CA GLN A 335 -7.52 -3.49 -15.17
C GLN A 335 -7.38 -2.02 -14.76
N VAL A 336 -8.49 -1.38 -14.41
CA VAL A 336 -8.49 0.00 -13.92
C VAL A 336 -8.65 -0.01 -12.41
N CYS A 337 -7.69 0.59 -11.72
CA CYS A 337 -7.65 0.77 -10.27
C CYS A 337 -7.70 2.27 -9.96
N SER A 338 -8.80 2.75 -9.39
CA SER A 338 -9.04 4.19 -9.18
C SER A 338 -9.03 4.54 -7.70
N HIS A 339 -8.12 5.41 -7.29
CA HIS A 339 -8.19 6.06 -5.97
C HIS A 339 -9.45 6.92 -5.87
N ALA A 340 -10.24 6.68 -4.82
CA ALA A 340 -11.36 7.53 -4.44
C ALA A 340 -11.58 7.46 -2.92
N ILE A 341 -11.36 8.59 -2.24
CA ILE A 341 -11.57 8.69 -0.79
C ILE A 341 -12.94 9.29 -0.48
N GLY A 342 -13.26 10.46 -1.05
CA GLY A 342 -14.50 11.18 -0.77
C GLY A 342 -15.73 10.55 -1.40
N ASP A 343 -16.92 10.84 -0.85
CA ASP A 343 -18.18 10.28 -1.32
C ASP A 343 -18.51 10.69 -2.76
N ARG A 344 -18.24 11.95 -3.15
CA ARG A 344 -18.38 12.39 -4.54
C ARG A 344 -17.39 11.69 -5.46
N ALA A 345 -16.13 11.54 -5.06
CA ALA A 345 -15.14 10.83 -5.86
C ALA A 345 -15.58 9.39 -6.14
N ASN A 346 -16.08 8.69 -5.12
CA ASN A 346 -16.59 7.33 -5.26
C ASN A 346 -17.79 7.27 -6.22
N THR A 347 -18.77 8.16 -6.09
CA THR A 347 -19.89 8.26 -7.04
C THR A 347 -19.41 8.45 -8.49
N VAL A 348 -18.45 9.36 -8.70
CA VAL A 348 -17.92 9.67 -10.04
C VAL A 348 -17.14 8.49 -10.63
N VAL A 349 -16.37 7.76 -9.83
CA VAL A 349 -15.67 6.55 -10.30
C VAL A 349 -16.68 5.45 -10.70
N LEU A 350 -17.71 5.23 -9.90
CA LEU A 350 -18.76 4.25 -10.21
C LEU A 350 -19.51 4.65 -11.51
N ASP A 351 -19.81 5.94 -11.69
CA ASP A 351 -20.35 6.49 -12.94
C ASP A 351 -19.42 6.22 -14.14
N ALA A 352 -18.12 6.46 -13.96
CA ALA A 352 -17.13 6.26 -15.02
C ALA A 352 -17.00 4.79 -15.41
N TYR A 353 -17.04 3.88 -14.43
CA TYR A 353 -17.00 2.44 -14.67
C TYR A 353 -18.23 1.99 -15.44
N GLU A 354 -19.45 2.30 -15.00
CA GLU A 354 -20.68 1.90 -15.71
C GLU A 354 -20.73 2.43 -17.14
N LYS A 355 -20.30 3.67 -17.38
CA LYS A 355 -20.24 4.26 -18.73
C LYS A 355 -19.17 3.61 -19.63
N ALA A 356 -18.09 3.11 -19.05
CA ALA A 356 -16.96 2.55 -19.78
C ALA A 356 -17.06 1.05 -20.05
N LEU A 357 -17.96 0.33 -19.37
CA LEU A 357 -18.12 -1.11 -19.53
C LEU A 357 -18.53 -1.50 -20.97
N PRO A 358 -17.83 -2.46 -21.59
CA PRO A 358 -18.29 -3.07 -22.83
C PRO A 358 -19.63 -3.80 -22.65
N SER A 359 -20.43 -3.84 -23.71
CA SER A 359 -21.72 -4.56 -23.68
C SER A 359 -21.53 -6.03 -23.29
N GLY A 360 -22.25 -6.46 -22.25
CA GLY A 360 -22.22 -7.85 -21.77
C GLY A 360 -21.03 -8.21 -20.89
N VAL A 361 -20.15 -7.25 -20.56
CA VAL A 361 -19.01 -7.44 -19.66
C VAL A 361 -19.28 -6.73 -18.34
N THR A 362 -19.08 -7.42 -17.23
CA THR A 362 -19.27 -6.85 -15.89
C THR A 362 -17.99 -6.24 -15.33
N ALA A 363 -18.13 -5.29 -14.39
CA ALA A 363 -16.98 -4.74 -13.66
C ALA A 363 -16.24 -5.84 -12.88
N ARG A 364 -16.95 -6.86 -12.40
CA ARG A 364 -16.37 -8.03 -11.74
C ARG A 364 -15.46 -8.86 -12.66
N GLU A 365 -15.83 -9.05 -13.92
CA GLU A 365 -14.99 -9.78 -14.89
C GLU A 365 -13.72 -9.00 -15.24
N LEU A 366 -13.82 -7.68 -15.35
CA LEU A 366 -12.67 -6.79 -15.57
C LEU A 366 -11.88 -6.50 -14.29
N ARG A 367 -12.38 -6.94 -13.13
CA ARG A 367 -11.84 -6.67 -11.80
C ARG A 367 -11.64 -5.18 -11.55
N LEU A 368 -12.55 -4.33 -12.03
CA LEU A 368 -12.47 -2.89 -11.76
C LEU A 368 -12.44 -2.66 -10.24
N ARG A 369 -11.55 -1.76 -9.81
CA ARG A 369 -11.15 -1.67 -8.41
C ARG A 369 -11.15 -0.23 -7.95
N ILE A 370 -11.81 0.04 -6.83
CA ILE A 370 -11.68 1.31 -6.14
C ILE A 370 -10.65 1.14 -5.04
N GLU A 371 -9.59 1.95 -5.09
CA GLU A 371 -8.62 2.05 -4.02
C GLU A 371 -9.15 2.98 -2.93
N HIS A 372 -8.92 2.56 -1.68
CA HIS A 372 -9.45 3.14 -0.46
C HIS A 372 -10.93 2.86 -0.28
N ALA A 373 -11.78 3.23 -1.24
CA ALA A 373 -13.24 3.14 -1.12
C ALA A 373 -13.68 3.64 0.27
N GLN A 374 -13.13 4.79 0.66
CA GLN A 374 -13.03 5.14 2.07
C GLN A 374 -14.34 5.70 2.60
N ILE A 375 -15.00 6.59 1.86
CA ILE A 375 -16.25 7.23 2.23
C ILE A 375 -17.22 7.05 1.07
N LEU A 376 -18.31 6.31 1.30
CA LEU A 376 -19.34 6.08 0.31
C LEU A 376 -20.70 6.49 0.85
N THR A 377 -21.58 6.94 -0.04
CA THR A 377 -23.00 7.04 0.29
C THR A 377 -23.58 5.63 0.47
N PRO A 378 -24.67 5.45 1.24
CA PRO A 378 -25.35 4.16 1.33
C PRO A 378 -25.75 3.57 -0.03
N ASP A 379 -26.15 4.44 -0.97
CA ASP A 379 -26.51 4.04 -2.34
C ASP A 379 -25.27 3.56 -3.11
N ASP A 380 -24.13 4.23 -2.96
CA ASP A 380 -22.87 3.82 -3.60
C ASP A 380 -22.28 2.53 -3.00
N ILE A 381 -22.49 2.25 -1.71
CA ILE A 381 -22.17 0.94 -1.11
C ILE A 381 -22.96 -0.17 -1.81
N ALA A 382 -24.29 0.00 -1.92
CA ALA A 382 -25.15 -0.96 -2.61
C ALA A 382 -24.79 -1.09 -4.10
N ARG A 383 -24.47 0.02 -4.75
CA ARG A 383 -24.08 0.08 -6.16
C ARG A 383 -22.74 -0.63 -6.42
N THR A 384 -21.75 -0.42 -5.57
CA THR A 384 -20.43 -1.10 -5.64
C THR A 384 -20.62 -2.61 -5.64
N GLY A 385 -21.45 -3.12 -4.71
CA GLY A 385 -21.79 -4.53 -4.62
C GLY A 385 -22.54 -5.08 -5.85
N ARG A 386 -23.58 -4.37 -6.33
CA ARG A 386 -24.32 -4.76 -7.55
C ARG A 386 -23.45 -4.84 -8.79
N LEU A 387 -22.52 -3.91 -8.96
CA LEU A 387 -21.59 -3.91 -10.10
C LEU A 387 -20.50 -4.98 -9.96
N GLY A 388 -20.24 -5.44 -8.73
CA GLY A 388 -19.15 -6.35 -8.41
C GLY A 388 -17.78 -5.68 -8.55
N VAL A 389 -17.71 -4.37 -8.35
CA VAL A 389 -16.47 -3.60 -8.25
C VAL A 389 -15.75 -4.02 -6.97
N ILE A 390 -14.44 -4.19 -7.05
CA ILE A 390 -13.61 -4.60 -5.92
C ILE A 390 -13.32 -3.38 -5.05
N SER A 391 -13.53 -3.49 -3.75
CA SER A 391 -13.08 -2.51 -2.77
C SER A 391 -11.71 -2.92 -2.23
N SER A 392 -10.66 -2.18 -2.63
CA SER A 392 -9.28 -2.34 -2.17
C SER A 392 -9.03 -1.39 -1.00
N VAL A 393 -9.17 -1.89 0.23
CA VAL A 393 -9.28 -1.08 1.46
C VAL A 393 -8.04 -1.21 2.35
N GLN A 394 -7.73 -0.16 3.10
CA GLN A 394 -6.58 -0.09 4.01
C GLN A 394 -7.05 0.01 5.45
N PRO A 395 -7.07 -1.11 6.22
CA PRO A 395 -7.66 -1.07 7.56
C PRO A 395 -6.99 -0.10 8.53
N THR A 396 -5.67 0.06 8.43
CA THR A 396 -4.90 0.98 9.28
C THR A 396 -5.33 2.44 9.13
N HIS A 397 -5.79 2.86 7.94
CA HIS A 397 -6.34 4.21 7.74
C HIS A 397 -7.50 4.48 8.71
N ALA A 398 -8.37 3.50 8.99
CA ALA A 398 -9.47 3.70 9.94
C ALA A 398 -8.94 4.03 11.34
N THR A 399 -7.92 3.33 11.81
CA THR A 399 -7.34 3.57 13.15
C THR A 399 -6.48 4.83 13.22
N SER A 400 -5.86 5.23 12.11
CA SER A 400 -5.14 6.49 11.98
C SER A 400 -6.10 7.69 11.94
N ASP A 401 -7.24 7.53 11.27
CA ASP A 401 -8.18 8.62 11.01
C ASP A 401 -9.27 8.77 12.08
N MET A 402 -9.57 7.73 12.86
CA MET A 402 -10.74 7.72 13.77
C MET A 402 -10.75 8.86 14.78
N GLY A 403 -9.59 9.40 15.16
CA GLY A 403 -9.49 10.55 16.07
C GLY A 403 -10.06 11.86 15.50
N TYR A 404 -10.24 11.97 14.18
CA TYR A 404 -10.68 13.22 13.54
C TYR A 404 -11.71 13.03 12.42
N ALA A 405 -11.88 11.84 11.86
CA ALA A 405 -12.73 11.61 10.69
C ALA A 405 -14.18 12.07 10.91
N GLU A 406 -14.76 11.80 12.08
CA GLU A 406 -16.13 12.24 12.38
C GLU A 406 -16.25 13.77 12.49
N ALA A 407 -15.21 14.47 12.98
CA ALA A 407 -15.21 15.93 12.97
C ALA A 407 -15.19 16.49 11.53
N ARG A 408 -14.47 15.83 10.62
CA ARG A 408 -14.37 16.22 9.20
C ARG A 408 -15.69 16.08 8.45
N ILE A 409 -16.40 14.96 8.61
CA ILE A 409 -17.58 14.65 7.77
C ILE A 409 -18.90 14.55 8.55
N GLY A 410 -18.87 14.67 9.87
CA GLY A 410 -20.05 14.67 10.72
C GLY A 410 -20.66 13.28 10.95
N PRO A 411 -21.61 13.18 11.89
CA PRO A 411 -22.10 11.92 12.45
C PRO A 411 -22.95 11.10 11.47
N GLU A 412 -23.49 11.71 10.42
CA GLU A 412 -24.30 10.99 9.43
C GLU A 412 -23.45 10.40 8.29
N ARG A 413 -22.50 11.17 7.74
CA ARG A 413 -21.65 10.70 6.62
C ARG A 413 -20.61 9.68 7.06
N ILE A 414 -20.13 9.76 8.31
CA ILE A 414 -19.16 8.80 8.86
C ILE A 414 -19.69 7.36 8.89
N LYS A 415 -21.02 7.17 8.91
CA LYS A 415 -21.66 5.84 8.83
C LYS A 415 -21.39 5.12 7.50
N GLY A 416 -21.07 5.86 6.44
CA GLY A 416 -20.66 5.33 5.15
C GLY A 416 -19.14 5.23 4.98
N ALA A 417 -18.36 5.58 6.00
CA ALA A 417 -16.91 5.57 5.96
C ALA A 417 -16.31 4.30 6.59
N TYR A 418 -15.26 3.75 5.98
CA TYR A 418 -14.60 2.50 6.41
C TYR A 418 -15.61 1.36 6.65
N ALA A 419 -16.69 1.34 5.85
CA ALA A 419 -17.87 0.50 6.01
C ALA A 419 -17.68 -0.88 5.34
N TRP A 420 -16.61 -1.58 5.73
CA TRP A 420 -16.13 -2.78 5.04
C TRP A 420 -17.11 -3.96 5.16
N THR A 421 -17.73 -4.15 6.33
CA THR A 421 -18.75 -5.19 6.51
C THR A 421 -19.99 -4.88 5.68
N SER A 422 -20.38 -3.61 5.59
CA SER A 422 -21.47 -3.17 4.70
C SER A 422 -21.14 -3.39 3.21
N LEU A 423 -19.92 -3.07 2.76
CA LEU A 423 -19.45 -3.35 1.39
C LEU A 423 -19.44 -4.86 1.07
N ALA A 424 -18.92 -5.68 1.98
CA ALA A 424 -18.92 -7.13 1.82
C ALA A 424 -20.35 -7.69 1.73
N LYS A 425 -21.25 -7.24 2.61
CA LYS A 425 -22.67 -7.64 2.60
C LYS A 425 -23.40 -7.20 1.33
N ALA A 426 -23.02 -6.06 0.76
CA ALA A 426 -23.57 -5.59 -0.52
C ALA A 426 -23.10 -6.44 -1.72
N GLY A 427 -22.06 -7.28 -1.55
CA GLY A 427 -21.52 -8.16 -2.59
C GLY A 427 -20.21 -7.67 -3.22
N SER A 428 -19.61 -6.59 -2.69
CA SER A 428 -18.29 -6.12 -3.12
C SER A 428 -17.21 -7.13 -2.72
N PRO A 429 -16.37 -7.62 -3.65
CA PRO A 429 -15.16 -8.34 -3.28
C PRO A 429 -14.22 -7.41 -2.51
N LEU A 430 -13.72 -7.87 -1.36
CA LEU A 430 -12.73 -7.13 -0.59
C LEU A 430 -11.31 -7.62 -0.86
N ALA A 431 -10.40 -6.68 -1.02
CA ALA A 431 -8.96 -6.90 -0.98
C ALA A 431 -8.35 -5.92 0.03
N LEU A 432 -7.49 -6.40 0.92
CA LEU A 432 -6.93 -5.58 1.99
C LEU A 432 -5.46 -5.28 1.73
N GLY A 433 -5.04 -4.06 2.04
CA GLY A 433 -3.66 -3.61 1.93
C GLY A 433 -3.30 -2.63 3.03
N SER A 434 -2.07 -2.13 3.02
CA SER A 434 -1.60 -1.15 4.00
C SER A 434 -1.46 0.26 3.42
N ASP A 435 -1.15 0.38 2.13
CA ASP A 435 -0.69 1.63 1.50
C ASP A 435 0.64 2.15 2.06
N PHE A 436 1.56 1.24 2.45
CA PHE A 436 2.91 1.66 2.84
C PHE A 436 3.60 2.44 1.69
N PRO A 437 4.37 3.51 1.99
CA PRO A 437 4.82 3.94 3.32
C PRO A 437 3.90 4.95 4.04
N VAL A 438 2.67 5.20 3.57
CA VAL A 438 1.70 6.01 4.33
C VAL A 438 1.44 5.35 5.69
N GLU A 439 1.21 4.04 5.65
CA GLU A 439 1.14 3.19 6.83
C GLU A 439 2.34 2.24 6.92
N GLN A 440 2.41 1.48 8.02
CA GLN A 440 3.48 0.52 8.25
C GLN A 440 3.31 -0.78 7.44
N VAL A 441 4.43 -1.37 7.01
CA VAL A 441 4.47 -2.60 6.19
C VAL A 441 3.80 -3.82 6.85
N SER A 442 3.73 -3.87 8.17
CA SER A 442 3.25 -5.06 8.89
C SER A 442 1.76 -5.33 8.65
N PRO A 443 1.37 -6.44 8.00
CA PRO A 443 -0.04 -6.77 7.79
C PRO A 443 -0.77 -7.09 9.09
N TRP A 444 -0.05 -7.43 10.17
CA TRP A 444 -0.62 -7.68 11.49
C TRP A 444 -1.30 -6.45 12.09
N LEU A 445 -0.80 -5.26 11.76
CA LEU A 445 -1.46 -3.99 12.13
C LEU A 445 -2.76 -3.81 11.34
N GLY A 446 -2.76 -4.14 10.05
CA GLY A 446 -3.97 -4.13 9.23
C GLY A 446 -5.00 -5.16 9.69
N ILE A 447 -4.56 -6.36 10.09
CA ILE A 447 -5.45 -7.40 10.62
C ILE A 447 -6.09 -6.92 11.93
N TYR A 448 -5.30 -6.38 12.86
CA TYR A 448 -5.80 -5.80 14.11
C TYR A 448 -6.77 -4.63 13.87
N ALA A 449 -6.42 -3.71 12.97
CA ALA A 449 -7.28 -2.57 12.64
C ALA A 449 -8.61 -3.03 12.01
N ALA A 450 -8.58 -4.07 11.18
CA ALA A 450 -9.78 -4.63 10.54
C ALA A 450 -10.74 -5.32 11.52
N THR A 451 -10.22 -6.03 12.53
CA THR A 451 -11.02 -6.80 13.49
C THR A 451 -11.38 -5.99 14.73
N ALA A 452 -10.40 -5.30 15.33
CA ALA A 452 -10.57 -4.62 16.61
C ALA A 452 -11.04 -3.18 16.46
N ARG A 453 -10.64 -2.48 15.38
CA ARG A 453 -10.91 -1.05 15.14
C ARG A 453 -10.55 -0.15 16.33
N LYS A 454 -9.36 -0.37 16.90
CA LYS A 454 -8.81 0.30 18.09
C LYS A 454 -7.39 0.80 17.83
N TRP A 455 -6.95 1.80 18.60
CA TRP A 455 -5.54 2.13 18.70
C TRP A 455 -4.79 1.02 19.43
N LEU A 456 -3.46 0.98 19.29
CA LEU A 456 -2.62 -0.03 19.94
C LEU A 456 -2.66 0.01 21.48
N ASN A 457 -3.17 1.09 22.07
CA ASN A 457 -3.42 1.17 23.52
C ASN A 457 -4.72 0.47 23.95
N GLY A 458 -5.48 -0.11 23.01
CA GLY A 458 -6.73 -0.83 23.26
C GLY A 458 -7.99 0.04 23.29
N ASP A 459 -7.88 1.34 23.01
CA ASP A 459 -9.00 2.28 23.06
C ASP A 459 -9.40 2.80 21.67
N SER A 460 -10.53 3.51 21.61
CA SER A 460 -11.01 4.22 20.43
C SER A 460 -11.84 5.45 20.86
N PRO A 461 -12.21 6.35 19.93
CA PRO A 461 -13.15 7.43 20.24
C PRO A 461 -14.50 6.94 20.82
N HIS A 462 -14.88 5.69 20.55
CA HIS A 462 -16.11 5.06 21.07
C HIS A 462 -15.84 4.10 22.24
N GLY A 463 -14.67 4.19 22.87
CA GLY A 463 -14.24 3.35 23.97
C GLY A 463 -13.65 2.00 23.53
N THR A 464 -13.59 1.06 24.47
CA THR A 464 -12.87 -0.22 24.33
C THR A 464 -13.56 -1.24 23.43
N ASP A 465 -14.77 -0.97 22.94
CA ASP A 465 -15.48 -1.86 22.01
C ASP A 465 -15.04 -1.66 20.55
N GLY A 466 -14.26 -0.61 20.29
CA GLY A 466 -13.77 -0.25 18.95
C GLY A 466 -14.64 0.80 18.27
N TRP A 467 -14.06 1.45 17.25
CA TRP A 467 -14.71 2.53 16.53
C TRP A 467 -15.64 1.98 15.44
N TYR A 468 -16.95 2.25 15.53
CA TYR A 468 -17.97 1.65 14.65
C TYR A 468 -17.84 0.10 14.52
N PRO A 469 -18.01 -0.66 15.62
CA PRO A 469 -17.69 -2.09 15.65
C PRO A 469 -18.58 -2.96 14.74
N ALA A 470 -19.74 -2.45 14.31
CA ALA A 470 -20.57 -3.12 13.31
C ALA A 470 -19.90 -3.22 11.93
N GLU A 471 -18.88 -2.38 11.68
CA GLU A 471 -18.06 -2.38 10.46
C GLU A 471 -16.71 -3.09 10.65
N ALA A 472 -16.52 -3.79 11.78
CA ALA A 472 -15.39 -4.70 11.95
C ALA A 472 -15.59 -5.96 11.09
N LEU A 473 -14.50 -6.43 10.48
CA LEU A 473 -14.47 -7.70 9.76
C LEU A 473 -14.19 -8.84 10.73
N SER A 474 -14.69 -10.04 10.43
CA SER A 474 -14.26 -11.24 11.14
C SER A 474 -12.80 -11.53 10.84
N LEU A 475 -12.06 -12.16 11.76
CA LEU A 475 -10.66 -12.55 11.51
C LEU A 475 -10.51 -13.38 10.23
N LEU A 476 -11.46 -14.28 9.96
CA LEU A 476 -11.46 -15.11 8.76
C LEU A 476 -11.63 -14.27 7.48
N ASP A 477 -12.56 -13.32 7.47
CA ASP A 477 -12.78 -12.44 6.32
C ASP A 477 -11.60 -11.47 6.11
N THR A 478 -10.99 -11.00 7.20
CA THR A 478 -9.75 -10.21 7.15
C THR A 478 -8.60 -11.02 6.54
N LEU A 479 -8.39 -12.26 6.99
CA LEU A 479 -7.36 -13.15 6.42
C LEU A 479 -7.65 -13.46 4.94
N ARG A 480 -8.90 -13.63 4.54
CA ARG A 480 -9.29 -13.75 3.12
C ARG A 480 -8.93 -12.48 2.36
N GLY A 481 -9.18 -11.31 2.92
CA GLY A 481 -8.80 -10.01 2.36
C GLY A 481 -7.32 -9.91 1.98
N PHE A 482 -6.45 -10.36 2.89
CA PHE A 482 -4.98 -10.42 2.68
C PHE A 482 -4.51 -11.69 1.96
N THR A 483 -5.40 -12.56 1.47
CA THR A 483 -5.01 -13.80 0.76
C THR A 483 -5.82 -13.99 -0.50
N THR A 484 -6.91 -14.75 -0.45
CA THR A 484 -7.74 -15.07 -1.63
C THR A 484 -8.41 -13.85 -2.26
N GLY A 485 -8.80 -12.86 -1.46
CA GLY A 485 -9.41 -11.60 -1.92
C GLY A 485 -8.41 -10.75 -2.70
N ALA A 486 -7.21 -10.57 -2.16
CA ALA A 486 -6.10 -9.93 -2.88
C ALA A 486 -5.70 -10.71 -4.15
N ALA A 487 -5.58 -12.04 -4.08
CA ALA A 487 -5.29 -12.87 -5.25
C ALA A 487 -6.38 -12.75 -6.34
N PHE A 488 -7.66 -12.72 -5.95
CA PHE A 488 -8.77 -12.43 -6.86
C PHE A 488 -8.66 -11.03 -7.48
N ALA A 489 -8.26 -10.03 -6.69
CA ALA A 489 -8.11 -8.66 -7.19
C ALA A 489 -6.98 -8.50 -8.23
N SER A 490 -6.05 -9.45 -8.33
CA SER A 490 -4.94 -9.45 -9.31
C SER A 490 -5.04 -10.54 -10.38
N PHE A 491 -6.17 -11.24 -10.49
CA PHE A 491 -6.36 -12.40 -11.39
C PHE A 491 -5.45 -13.61 -11.08
N GLN A 492 -4.93 -13.69 -9.86
CA GLN A 492 -3.98 -14.71 -9.42
C GLN A 492 -4.61 -15.77 -8.49
N GLU A 493 -5.94 -15.81 -8.36
CA GLU A 493 -6.65 -16.76 -7.47
C GLU A 493 -6.41 -18.24 -7.80
N HIS A 494 -5.94 -18.54 -9.01
CA HIS A 494 -5.56 -19.88 -9.45
C HIS A 494 -4.07 -20.21 -9.19
N ARG A 495 -3.25 -19.23 -8.82
CA ARG A 495 -1.81 -19.38 -8.56
C ARG A 495 -1.46 -19.26 -7.08
N VAL A 496 -2.03 -18.31 -6.36
CA VAL A 496 -1.68 -17.96 -4.97
C VAL A 496 -2.92 -17.65 -4.13
N GLY A 497 -2.72 -17.27 -2.86
CA GLY A 497 -3.77 -16.86 -1.92
C GLY A 497 -4.41 -18.02 -1.14
N SER A 498 -4.13 -19.27 -1.50
CA SER A 498 -4.54 -20.44 -0.72
C SER A 498 -3.53 -21.57 -0.89
N LEU A 499 -3.62 -22.58 -0.03
CA LEU A 499 -2.74 -23.76 -0.04
C LEU A 499 -3.46 -24.95 -0.64
N GLU A 500 -4.07 -24.74 -1.81
CA GLU A 500 -4.75 -25.79 -2.58
C GLU A 500 -3.75 -26.48 -3.51
N VAL A 501 -3.98 -27.75 -3.80
CA VAL A 501 -3.11 -28.54 -4.69
C VAL A 501 -3.03 -27.88 -6.07
N GLY A 502 -1.81 -27.77 -6.59
CA GLY A 502 -1.49 -27.13 -7.88
C GLY A 502 -1.14 -25.65 -7.79
N LYS A 503 -1.41 -24.99 -6.66
CA LYS A 503 -1.00 -23.59 -6.43
C LYS A 503 0.45 -23.48 -6.01
N GLU A 504 1.02 -22.30 -6.15
CA GLU A 504 2.39 -22.01 -5.72
C GLU A 504 2.50 -22.07 -4.20
N ALA A 505 3.60 -22.64 -3.71
CA ALA A 505 3.86 -22.84 -2.30
C ALA A 505 4.35 -21.53 -1.64
N ASP A 506 3.42 -20.58 -1.55
CA ASP A 506 3.58 -19.32 -0.82
C ASP A 506 2.88 -19.46 0.53
N PHE A 507 3.66 -19.54 1.60
CA PHE A 507 3.13 -19.73 2.95
C PHE A 507 4.03 -19.10 4.01
N ILE A 508 3.41 -18.84 5.16
CA ILE A 508 4.10 -18.37 6.35
C ILE A 508 3.83 -19.31 7.51
N VAL A 509 4.76 -19.32 8.47
CA VAL A 509 4.57 -19.92 9.78
C VAL A 509 4.60 -18.80 10.81
N VAL A 510 3.56 -18.71 11.63
CA VAL A 510 3.46 -17.75 12.74
C VAL A 510 3.56 -18.47 14.08
N ASP A 511 3.94 -17.74 15.12
CA ASP A 511 4.29 -18.31 16.40
C ASP A 511 3.13 -18.62 17.35
N LYS A 512 1.91 -18.24 16.95
CA LYS A 512 0.67 -18.44 17.70
C LYS A 512 -0.48 -18.83 16.75
N ASP A 513 -1.47 -19.54 17.28
CA ASP A 513 -2.75 -19.75 16.60
C ASP A 513 -3.60 -18.49 16.70
N LEU A 514 -3.78 -17.81 15.57
CA LEU A 514 -4.52 -16.55 15.51
C LEU A 514 -5.98 -16.69 15.97
N PHE A 515 -6.59 -17.88 15.88
CA PHE A 515 -7.97 -18.10 16.31
C PHE A 515 -8.12 -18.35 17.81
N ALA A 516 -7.00 -18.46 18.53
CA ALA A 516 -6.95 -18.63 19.98
C ALA A 516 -6.39 -17.39 20.70
N MET A 517 -6.03 -16.34 19.95
CA MET A 517 -5.48 -15.10 20.47
C MET A 517 -6.57 -14.09 20.81
N GLU A 518 -6.28 -13.23 21.77
CA GLU A 518 -7.03 -12.00 21.97
C GLU A 518 -6.60 -10.95 20.94
N ASP A 519 -7.50 -10.06 20.53
CA ASP A 519 -7.22 -9.08 19.46
C ASP A 519 -5.95 -8.26 19.72
N PHE A 520 -5.71 -7.83 20.97
CA PHE A 520 -4.55 -7.00 21.32
C PHE A 520 -3.20 -7.71 21.16
N GLU A 521 -3.19 -9.04 21.05
CA GLU A 521 -1.97 -9.81 20.80
C GLU A 521 -1.62 -9.89 19.30
N ILE A 522 -2.58 -9.63 18.40
CA ILE A 522 -2.39 -9.76 16.95
C ILE A 522 -1.22 -8.90 16.44
N PRO A 523 -1.07 -7.61 16.83
CA PRO A 523 0.06 -6.78 16.40
C PRO A 523 1.44 -7.36 16.76
N GLU A 524 1.52 -8.22 17.77
CA GLU A 524 2.77 -8.82 18.27
C GLU A 524 3.12 -10.14 17.59
N THR A 525 2.32 -10.59 16.62
CA THR A 525 2.52 -11.85 15.89
C THR A 525 3.92 -11.91 15.28
N LYS A 526 4.65 -12.99 15.53
CA LYS A 526 6.00 -13.18 14.97
C LYS A 526 5.97 -14.21 13.86
N VAL A 527 6.43 -13.79 12.69
CA VAL A 527 6.65 -14.70 11.57
C VAL A 527 7.93 -15.49 11.78
N ARG A 528 7.79 -16.81 11.88
CA ARG A 528 8.89 -17.76 12.08
C ARG A 528 9.54 -18.18 10.78
N ALA A 529 8.77 -18.21 9.69
CA ALA A 529 9.26 -18.53 8.37
C ALA A 529 8.35 -17.91 7.30
N THR A 530 8.96 -17.45 6.21
CA THR A 530 8.26 -17.00 5.00
C THR A 530 8.82 -17.74 3.79
N VAL A 531 7.94 -18.43 3.07
CA VAL A 531 8.26 -19.26 1.91
C VAL A 531 7.56 -18.69 0.69
N VAL A 532 8.29 -18.51 -0.41
CA VAL A 532 7.78 -18.01 -1.70
C VAL A 532 8.19 -18.99 -2.80
N GLY A 533 7.22 -19.59 -3.47
CA GLY A 533 7.43 -20.62 -4.50
C GLY A 533 8.20 -21.82 -3.96
N GLY A 534 7.89 -22.24 -2.72
CA GLY A 534 8.56 -23.36 -2.04
C GLY A 534 9.99 -23.08 -1.56
N ARG A 535 10.51 -21.86 -1.72
CA ARG A 535 11.82 -21.45 -1.21
C ARG A 535 11.69 -20.60 0.05
N LEU A 536 12.43 -20.95 1.10
CA LEU A 536 12.52 -20.16 2.33
C LEU A 536 13.30 -18.86 2.08
N PHE A 537 12.69 -17.72 2.39
CA PHE A 537 13.27 -16.38 2.20
C PHE A 537 13.55 -15.64 3.51
N SER A 538 12.72 -15.84 4.54
CA SER A 538 12.96 -15.31 5.88
C SER A 538 12.68 -16.36 6.96
N GLY A 539 13.35 -16.24 8.10
CA GLY A 539 13.17 -17.14 9.24
C GLY A 539 13.74 -18.54 9.05
N LYS A 540 13.17 -19.53 9.76
CA LYS A 540 13.59 -20.94 9.75
C LYS A 540 12.39 -21.87 9.95
N LEU A 541 12.33 -22.92 9.15
CA LEU A 541 11.51 -24.12 9.41
C LEU A 541 12.35 -25.10 10.23
N GLN A 542 11.84 -25.59 11.36
CA GLN A 542 12.62 -26.42 12.29
C GLN A 542 12.56 -27.91 12.00
#